data_AF-A0AAC9RIP6-F1
#
_entry.id   AF-A0AAC9RIP6-F1
#
_cell.length_a   1.000
_cell.length_b   1.000
_cell.length_c   1.000
_cell.angle_alpha   90.00
_cell.angle_beta   90.00
_cell.angle_gamma   90.00
#
_symmetry.space_group_name_H-M   'P 1'
#
loop_
_entity.id
_entity.type
_entity.pdbx_description
1 polymer ?
#
loop_
_entity_poly.entity_id
_entity_poly.type
_entity_poly.pdbx_seq_one_letter_code
_entity_poly.pdbx_strand_id
1 'polypeptide(L)'
;MKKNLLIFFISFLVILAGISFWGYRYFFGVDNTLRSQLQEEFSENFFDFGDLDFYVLEDHAESGSSNVLENDLKKDLEQGSLVDKSKNNDTLQSETTQTPTVETILNKYHTKFEKLEALVVERANSLYKKAYEEYMAEKSQGQLSQALVVRKYLQAANMLEESMKATLQELLKEMETELQDNQLSTSVVQETEAFYMNMIRERKSILMKRLEEAL
;
A
#
# COMPACT_ATOMS: atom_id res chain seq x y z
N MET A 1 -28.51 41.70 28.35
CA MET A 1 -27.79 40.47 28.78
C MET A 1 -27.39 39.54 27.63
N LYS A 2 -28.14 39.46 26.51
CA LYS A 2 -27.83 38.54 25.39
C LYS A 2 -26.52 38.82 24.62
N LYS A 3 -26.07 40.08 24.54
CA LYS A 3 -24.82 40.45 23.84
C LYS A 3 -23.56 39.88 24.50
N ASN A 4 -23.52 39.82 25.83
CA ASN A 4 -22.36 39.30 26.55
C ASN A 4 -22.29 37.77 26.43
N LEU A 5 -23.44 37.09 26.40
CA LEU A 5 -23.51 35.63 26.21
C LEU A 5 -23.06 35.19 24.80
N LEU A 6 -23.37 35.99 23.77
CA LEU A 6 -22.94 35.74 22.40
C LEU A 6 -21.41 35.90 22.22
N ILE A 7 -20.80 36.89 22.88
CA ILE A 7 -19.34 37.09 22.88
C ILE A 7 -18.62 35.90 23.56
N PHE A 8 -19.16 35.40 24.68
CA PHE A 8 -18.62 34.21 25.33
C PHE A 8 -18.70 32.96 24.45
N PHE A 9 -19.81 32.76 23.73
CA PHE A 9 -19.97 31.61 22.82
C PHE A 9 -18.98 31.64 21.66
N ILE A 10 -18.76 32.82 21.06
CA ILE A 10 -17.79 32.99 19.97
C ILE A 10 -16.36 32.76 20.47
N SER A 11 -16.00 33.31 21.63
CA SER A 11 -14.68 33.09 22.23
C SER A 11 -14.41 31.61 22.54
N PHE A 12 -15.40 30.92 23.12
CA PHE A 12 -15.32 29.49 23.39
C PHE A 12 -15.15 28.64 22.12
N LEU A 13 -15.84 29.01 21.03
CA LEU A 13 -15.76 28.31 19.75
C LEU A 13 -14.40 28.50 19.06
N VAL A 14 -13.79 29.69 19.19
CA VAL A 14 -12.41 29.95 18.71
C VAL A 14 -11.38 29.16 19.52
N ILE A 15 -11.57 29.04 20.84
CA ILE A 15 -10.69 28.22 21.69
C ILE A 15 -10.81 26.74 21.33
N LEU A 16 -12.03 26.23 21.14
CA LEU A 16 -12.26 24.85 20.68
C LEU A 16 -11.63 24.58 19.31
N ALA A 17 -11.78 25.49 18.34
CA ALA A 17 -11.14 25.37 17.04
C ALA A 17 -9.60 25.39 17.15
N GLY A 18 -9.04 26.27 17.99
CA GLY A 18 -7.59 26.34 18.23
C GLY A 18 -7.02 25.08 18.88
N ILE A 19 -7.70 24.54 19.89
CA ILE A 19 -7.32 23.27 20.55
C ILE A 19 -7.45 22.09 19.58
N SER A 20 -8.49 22.08 18.74
CA SER A 20 -8.71 21.03 17.74
C SER A 20 -7.59 21.04 16.69
N PHE A 21 -7.19 22.22 16.22
CA PHE A 21 -6.10 22.35 15.24
C PHE A 21 -4.73 21.98 15.83
N TRP A 22 -4.45 22.39 17.07
CA TRP A 22 -3.20 22.05 17.75
C TRP A 22 -3.12 20.55 18.07
N GLY A 23 -4.21 19.96 18.57
CA GLY A 23 -4.31 18.52 18.84
C GLY A 23 -4.19 17.68 17.57
N TYR A 24 -4.81 18.10 16.46
CA TYR A 24 -4.68 17.42 15.17
C TYR A 24 -3.23 17.42 14.68
N ARG A 25 -2.55 18.57 14.74
CA ARG A 25 -1.13 18.66 14.34
C ARG A 25 -0.22 17.85 15.26
N TYR A 26 -0.50 17.80 16.56
CA TYR A 26 0.30 17.01 17.50
C TYR A 26 0.14 15.50 17.28
N PHE A 27 -1.10 15.03 17.07
CA PHE A 27 -1.38 13.59 16.96
C PHE A 27 -1.14 13.05 15.54
N PHE A 28 -1.48 13.82 14.51
CA PHE A 28 -1.41 13.40 13.10
C PHE A 28 -0.29 14.07 12.30
N GLY A 29 0.50 14.96 12.91
CA GLY A 29 1.67 15.54 12.26
C GLY A 29 2.85 14.56 12.17
N VAL A 30 3.63 14.67 11.10
CA VAL A 30 4.87 13.91 10.91
C VAL A 30 5.86 14.26 12.02
N ASP A 31 6.23 13.27 12.83
CA ASP A 31 7.22 13.42 13.89
C ASP A 31 8.57 12.87 13.41
N ASN A 32 9.55 13.77 13.20
CA ASN A 32 10.88 13.37 12.72
C ASN A 32 11.60 12.43 13.69
N THR A 33 11.27 12.50 14.98
CA THR A 33 11.83 11.61 16.01
C THR A 33 11.29 10.20 15.84
N LEU A 34 9.97 10.06 15.71
CA LEU A 34 9.33 8.77 15.43
C LEU A 34 9.80 8.20 14.09
N ARG A 35 10.00 9.06 13.08
CA ARG A 35 10.53 8.63 11.79
C ARG A 35 11.92 8.02 11.92
N SER A 36 12.80 8.66 12.69
CA SER A 36 14.17 8.15 12.92
C SER A 36 14.15 6.84 13.70
N GLN A 37 13.29 6.73 14.73
CA GLN A 37 13.12 5.49 15.49
C GLN A 37 12.59 4.35 14.61
N LEU A 38 11.61 4.62 13.74
CA LEU A 38 11.08 3.64 12.80
C LEU A 38 12.14 3.21 11.78
N GLN A 39 12.98 4.12 11.29
CA GLN A 39 14.07 3.77 10.38
C GLN A 39 15.21 2.98 11.06
N GLU A 40 15.38 3.10 12.37
CA GLU A 40 16.32 2.28 13.14
C GLU A 40 15.75 0.90 13.46
N GLU A 41 14.44 0.84 13.77
CA GLU A 41 13.75 -0.39 14.14
C GLU A 41 13.47 -1.30 12.94
N PHE A 42 13.15 -0.69 11.80
CA PHE A 42 12.98 -1.39 10.53
C PHE A 42 14.27 -1.33 9.72
N SER A 43 14.52 -2.31 8.85
CA SER A 43 15.70 -2.29 7.99
C SER A 43 15.74 -1.04 7.10
N GLU A 44 16.94 -0.63 6.68
CA GLU A 44 17.17 0.58 5.87
C GLU A 44 16.25 0.66 4.63
N ASN A 45 15.96 -0.50 4.02
CA ASN A 45 15.17 -0.61 2.81
C ASN A 45 13.68 -0.96 3.07
N PHE A 46 13.22 -1.00 4.33
CA PHE A 46 11.85 -1.39 4.64
C PHE A 46 10.81 -0.44 4.06
N PHE A 47 11.12 0.86 4.02
CA PHE A 47 10.25 1.87 3.43
C PHE A 47 10.67 2.23 2.00
N ASP A 48 11.65 1.55 1.40
CA ASP A 48 12.10 1.83 0.05
C ASP A 48 11.64 0.72 -0.90
N PHE A 49 10.98 1.10 -1.99
CA PHE A 49 10.54 0.20 -3.05
C PHE A 49 11.22 0.52 -4.39
N GLY A 50 12.05 1.57 -4.46
CA GLY A 50 12.74 1.98 -5.69
C GLY A 50 13.80 0.97 -6.14
N ASP A 51 14.42 0.28 -5.19
CA ASP A 51 15.41 -0.78 -5.44
C ASP A 51 14.79 -2.14 -5.83
N LEU A 52 13.48 -2.19 -6.10
CA LEU A 52 12.86 -3.40 -6.61
C LEU A 52 13.46 -3.71 -7.99
N ASP A 53 14.28 -4.75 -8.05
CA ASP A 53 14.80 -5.27 -9.31
C ASP A 53 13.67 -5.91 -10.12
N PHE A 54 12.91 -5.06 -10.80
CA PHE A 54 11.81 -5.45 -11.66
C PHE A 54 12.30 -6.07 -12.98
N TYR A 55 13.61 -6.05 -13.25
CA TYR A 55 14.19 -6.43 -14.53
C TYR A 55 14.67 -7.90 -14.59
N VAL A 56 14.71 -8.63 -13.47
CA VAL A 56 15.18 -10.03 -13.42
C VAL A 56 14.02 -11.03 -13.48
N LEU A 57 13.28 -11.07 -14.60
CA LEU A 57 12.29 -12.15 -14.86
C LEU A 57 12.29 -12.66 -16.30
N GLU A 58 13.42 -12.58 -16.98
CA GLU A 58 13.70 -13.52 -18.05
C GLU A 58 14.75 -14.49 -17.50
N ASP A 59 14.36 -15.76 -17.34
CA ASP A 59 15.23 -16.94 -17.39
C ASP A 59 15.49 -17.82 -16.13
N HIS A 60 14.72 -17.75 -15.04
CA HIS A 60 14.77 -18.84 -14.04
C HIS A 60 13.41 -19.19 -13.41
N ALA A 61 12.70 -20.10 -14.08
CA ALA A 61 11.71 -20.94 -13.44
C ALA A 61 12.42 -22.08 -12.70
N GLU A 62 12.71 -21.93 -11.41
CA GLU A 62 12.95 -23.07 -10.52
C GLU A 62 12.62 -22.75 -9.05
N SER A 63 11.51 -23.34 -8.59
CA SER A 63 11.29 -24.02 -7.31
C SER A 63 11.87 -23.44 -6.00
N GLY A 64 10.99 -23.05 -5.06
CA GLY A 64 11.41 -22.75 -3.68
C GLY A 64 10.30 -22.37 -2.69
N SER A 65 9.40 -23.32 -2.41
CA SER A 65 8.44 -23.40 -1.29
C SER A 65 8.65 -22.49 -0.05
N SER A 66 7.58 -21.82 0.39
CA SER A 66 7.14 -21.84 1.80
C SER A 66 5.65 -21.50 1.93
N ASN A 67 4.82 -22.53 1.83
CA ASN A 67 3.43 -22.53 2.31
C ASN A 67 3.41 -22.65 3.85
N VAL A 68 3.25 -21.56 4.59
CA VAL A 68 2.68 -21.58 5.95
C VAL A 68 2.01 -20.23 6.25
N LEU A 69 0.83 -19.97 5.66
CA LEU A 69 -0.37 -19.40 6.33
C LEU A 69 -1.53 -19.12 5.33
N GLU A 70 -1.64 -19.85 4.23
CA GLU A 70 -2.74 -19.69 3.28
C GLU A 70 -3.81 -20.75 3.55
N ASN A 71 -4.63 -20.55 4.60
CA ASN A 71 -5.80 -21.42 4.82
C ASN A 71 -7.06 -20.70 5.34
N ASP A 72 -7.09 -19.37 5.36
CA ASP A 72 -8.27 -18.62 5.83
C ASP A 72 -8.83 -17.58 4.83
N LEU A 73 -8.40 -17.60 3.56
CA LEU A 73 -8.75 -16.53 2.61
C LEU A 73 -9.22 -16.99 1.21
N LYS A 74 -9.94 -18.11 1.10
CA LYS A 74 -10.69 -18.45 -0.12
C LYS A 74 -12.11 -18.89 0.20
N LYS A 75 -12.96 -17.92 0.54
CA LYS A 75 -14.41 -18.09 0.54
C LYS A 75 -15.08 -16.75 0.33
N ASP A 76 -15.03 -16.27 -0.91
CA ASP A 76 -16.04 -15.41 -1.54
C ASP A 76 -15.45 -14.86 -2.83
N LEU A 77 -15.69 -15.57 -3.94
CA LEU A 77 -15.75 -15.10 -5.34
C LEU A 77 -15.42 -16.27 -6.28
N GLU A 78 -16.34 -17.22 -6.41
CA GLU A 78 -16.51 -17.99 -7.65
C GLU A 78 -17.96 -18.49 -7.77
N GLN A 79 -18.78 -17.72 -8.49
CA GLN A 79 -19.89 -18.25 -9.27
C GLN A 79 -19.96 -17.44 -10.56
N GLY A 80 -19.44 -18.00 -11.65
CA GLY A 80 -19.40 -17.27 -12.91
C GLY A 80 -18.77 -18.01 -14.09
N SER A 81 -19.38 -19.13 -14.45
CA SER A 81 -19.45 -19.65 -15.82
C SER A 81 -18.32 -20.55 -16.37
N LEU A 82 -18.80 -21.67 -16.90
CA LEU A 82 -18.11 -22.81 -17.46
C LEU A 82 -17.52 -22.54 -18.86
N VAL A 83 -16.34 -23.13 -19.03
CA VAL A 83 -15.61 -23.62 -20.21
C VAL A 83 -16.47 -24.10 -21.39
N ASP A 84 -16.02 -23.81 -22.63
CA ASP A 84 -15.95 -24.83 -23.69
C ASP A 84 -14.68 -24.70 -24.56
N LYS A 85 -14.20 -25.86 -24.99
CA LYS A 85 -12.95 -26.22 -25.68
C LYS A 85 -12.80 -25.63 -27.10
N SER A 86 -11.56 -25.56 -27.60
CA SER A 86 -11.00 -26.55 -28.56
C SER A 86 -9.96 -25.99 -29.54
N LYS A 87 -8.87 -26.77 -29.68
CA LYS A 87 -7.97 -27.00 -30.84
C LYS A 87 -6.79 -26.06 -31.14
N ASN A 88 -5.61 -26.64 -30.88
CA ASN A 88 -4.39 -26.71 -31.69
C ASN A 88 -4.34 -25.88 -32.99
N ASN A 89 -3.24 -25.14 -33.15
CA ASN A 89 -2.24 -25.50 -34.16
C ASN A 89 -0.85 -24.94 -33.84
N ASP A 90 0.10 -25.84 -33.97
CA ASP A 90 1.54 -25.65 -34.03
C ASP A 90 1.90 -24.87 -35.31
N THR A 91 2.63 -23.75 -35.21
CA THR A 91 3.25 -23.08 -36.37
C THR A 91 4.46 -22.25 -35.90
N LEU A 92 5.64 -22.84 -36.14
CA LEU A 92 6.86 -22.20 -36.65
C LEU A 92 7.19 -20.79 -36.16
N GLN A 93 8.16 -20.73 -35.24
CA GLN A 93 9.01 -19.57 -34.94
C GLN A 93 9.55 -18.93 -36.22
N SER A 94 8.91 -17.84 -36.62
CA SER A 94 9.57 -16.76 -37.33
C SER A 94 9.73 -15.64 -36.30
N GLU A 95 10.98 -15.26 -36.02
CA GLU A 95 11.32 -14.03 -35.29
C GLU A 95 10.89 -12.82 -36.13
N THR A 96 9.59 -12.62 -36.21
CA THR A 96 9.03 -11.31 -36.52
C THR A 96 9.23 -10.49 -35.27
N THR A 97 10.00 -9.41 -35.38
CA THR A 97 9.96 -8.28 -34.44
C THR A 97 8.52 -7.79 -34.37
N GLN A 98 7.71 -8.41 -33.51
CA GLN A 98 6.33 -8.04 -33.31
C GLN A 98 6.37 -6.68 -32.62
N THR A 99 5.79 -5.68 -33.27
CA THR A 99 5.47 -4.41 -32.62
C THR A 99 4.70 -4.72 -31.34
N PRO A 100 5.18 -4.27 -30.17
CA PRO A 100 4.52 -4.50 -28.90
C PRO A 100 3.03 -4.13 -29.00
N THR A 101 2.16 -5.04 -28.57
CA THR A 101 0.72 -4.72 -28.44
C THR A 101 0.47 -4.08 -27.08
N VAL A 102 -0.69 -3.42 -26.93
CA VAL A 102 -1.16 -2.92 -25.62
C VAL A 102 -1.14 -4.03 -24.57
N GLU A 103 -1.64 -5.22 -24.93
CA GLU A 103 -1.71 -6.38 -24.03
C GLU A 103 -0.31 -6.85 -23.59
N THR A 104 0.66 -6.88 -24.49
CA THR A 104 2.03 -7.27 -24.17
C THR A 104 2.67 -6.31 -23.16
N ILE A 105 2.50 -5.00 -23.36
CA ILE A 105 3.00 -3.98 -22.43
C ILE A 105 2.27 -4.08 -21.09
N LEU A 106 0.94 -4.21 -21.11
CA LEU A 106 0.17 -4.35 -19.87
C LEU A 106 0.59 -5.56 -19.05
N ASN A 107 0.78 -6.72 -19.69
CA ASN A 107 1.22 -7.93 -19.00
C ASN A 107 2.59 -7.74 -18.33
N LYS A 108 3.53 -7.05 -19.00
CA LYS A 108 4.85 -6.70 -18.44
C LYS A 108 4.73 -5.87 -17.16
N TYR A 109 3.88 -4.84 -17.15
CA TYR A 109 3.69 -3.99 -15.97
C TYR A 109 2.81 -4.66 -14.90
N HIS A 110 1.89 -5.52 -15.28
CA HIS A 110 1.07 -6.29 -14.34
C HIS A 110 1.93 -7.07 -13.35
N THR A 111 2.94 -7.80 -13.84
CA THR A 111 3.89 -8.50 -12.96
C THR A 111 4.66 -7.56 -12.03
N LYS A 112 5.03 -6.35 -12.50
CA LYS A 112 5.68 -5.35 -11.64
C LYS A 112 4.74 -4.86 -10.54
N PHE A 113 3.48 -4.59 -10.89
CA PHE A 113 2.48 -4.16 -9.90
C PHE A 113 2.13 -5.25 -8.90
N GLU A 114 2.01 -6.52 -9.31
CA GLU A 114 1.79 -7.65 -8.40
C GLU A 114 2.94 -7.79 -7.39
N LYS A 115 4.19 -7.65 -7.84
CA LYS A 115 5.35 -7.65 -6.95
C LYS A 115 5.30 -6.50 -5.93
N LEU A 116 4.97 -5.29 -6.40
CA LEU A 116 4.82 -4.13 -5.53
C LEU A 116 3.73 -4.37 -4.49
N GLU A 117 2.57 -4.89 -4.91
CA GLU A 117 1.46 -5.22 -4.03
C GLU A 117 1.86 -6.26 -2.97
N ALA A 118 2.47 -7.37 -3.39
CA ALA A 118 2.88 -8.43 -2.47
C ALA A 118 3.85 -7.91 -1.40
N LEU A 119 4.82 -7.10 -1.80
CA LEU A 119 5.80 -6.51 -0.88
C LEU A 119 5.16 -5.51 0.08
N VAL A 120 4.20 -4.70 -0.40
CA VAL A 120 3.42 -3.79 0.46
C VAL A 120 2.64 -4.58 1.51
N VAL A 121 1.99 -5.68 1.11
CA VAL A 121 1.24 -6.54 2.03
C VAL A 121 2.15 -7.13 3.10
N GLU A 122 3.31 -7.65 2.69
CA GLU A 122 4.31 -8.20 3.61
C GLU A 122 4.78 -7.17 4.64
N ARG A 123 5.17 -5.97 4.17
CA ARG A 123 5.62 -4.88 5.04
C ARG A 123 4.51 -4.39 5.95
N ALA A 124 3.29 -4.26 5.46
CA ALA A 124 2.16 -3.82 6.27
C ALA A 124 1.79 -4.85 7.37
N ASN A 125 1.87 -6.15 7.07
CA ASN A 125 1.73 -7.21 8.07
C ASN A 125 2.84 -7.15 9.12
N SER A 126 4.07 -6.83 8.70
CA SER A 126 5.21 -6.66 9.61
C SER A 126 5.01 -5.47 10.56
N LEU A 127 4.49 -4.33 10.07
CA LEU A 127 4.12 -3.19 10.90
C LEU A 127 3.06 -3.58 11.93
N TYR A 128 2.00 -4.27 11.52
CA TYR A 128 0.94 -4.72 12.43
C TYR A 128 1.48 -5.65 13.52
N LYS A 129 2.30 -6.64 13.14
CA LYS A 129 2.91 -7.58 14.09
C LYS A 129 3.74 -6.84 15.14
N LYS A 130 4.56 -5.89 14.70
CA LYS A 130 5.40 -5.07 15.59
C LYS A 130 4.57 -4.18 16.52
N ALA A 131 3.52 -3.54 16.01
CA ALA A 131 2.58 -2.78 16.82
C ALA A 131 1.96 -3.60 17.94
N TYR A 132 1.53 -4.82 17.63
CA TYR A 132 0.95 -5.73 18.60
C TYR A 132 1.97 -6.21 19.64
N GLU A 133 3.18 -6.59 19.21
CA GLU A 133 4.28 -6.99 20.09
C GLU A 133 4.62 -5.89 21.12
N GLU A 134 4.76 -4.65 20.64
CA GLU A 134 5.08 -3.48 21.48
C GLU A 134 3.96 -3.17 22.46
N TYR A 135 2.70 -3.15 22.02
CA TYR A 135 1.55 -2.94 22.90
C TYR A 135 1.49 -3.98 24.03
N MET A 136 1.66 -5.26 23.71
CA MET A 136 1.60 -6.34 24.70
C MET A 136 2.74 -6.24 25.71
N ALA A 137 3.93 -5.85 25.27
CA ALA A 137 5.08 -5.60 26.14
C ALA A 137 4.79 -4.44 27.12
N GLU A 138 4.33 -3.30 26.63
CA GLU A 138 4.02 -2.13 27.47
C GLU A 138 2.89 -2.42 28.47
N LYS A 139 1.84 -3.12 28.02
CA LYS A 139 0.72 -3.56 28.85
C LYS A 139 1.18 -4.42 30.02
N SER A 140 2.11 -5.36 29.78
CA SER A 140 2.66 -6.22 30.83
C SER A 140 3.47 -5.45 31.88
N GLN A 141 4.01 -4.30 31.51
CA GLN A 141 4.79 -3.42 32.38
C GLN A 141 3.94 -2.36 33.10
N GLY A 142 2.62 -2.34 32.86
CA GLY A 142 1.70 -1.35 33.42
C GLY A 142 1.83 0.04 32.80
N GLN A 143 2.52 0.17 31.67
CA GLN A 143 2.61 1.40 30.90
C GLN A 143 1.43 1.43 29.92
N LEU A 144 0.47 2.32 30.14
CA LEU A 144 -0.71 2.44 29.29
C LEU A 144 -0.45 3.42 28.13
N SER A 145 0.30 2.97 27.13
CA SER A 145 0.79 3.79 26.01
C SER A 145 0.15 3.44 24.66
N GLN A 146 -1.05 2.83 24.67
CA GLN A 146 -1.83 2.48 23.47
C GLN A 146 -1.87 3.63 22.43
N ALA A 147 -2.10 4.87 22.86
CA ALA A 147 -2.12 6.02 21.96
C ALA A 147 -0.75 6.32 21.32
N LEU A 148 0.35 6.08 22.03
CA LEU A 148 1.71 6.26 21.50
C LEU A 148 2.07 5.15 20.50
N VAL A 149 1.75 3.90 20.81
CA VAL A 149 1.92 2.77 19.88
C VAL A 149 1.11 3.03 18.61
N VAL A 150 -0.18 3.36 18.74
CA VAL A 150 -1.02 3.68 17.58
C VAL A 150 -0.42 4.82 16.76
N ARG A 151 0.01 5.92 17.40
CA ARG A 151 0.61 7.06 16.69
C ARG A 151 1.88 6.66 15.93
N LYS A 152 2.78 5.90 16.57
CA LYS A 152 4.04 5.41 15.98
C LYS A 152 3.77 4.56 14.74
N TYR A 153 2.91 3.54 14.84
CA TYR A 153 2.67 2.63 13.72
C TYR A 153 1.74 3.21 12.65
N LEU A 154 0.88 4.17 13.00
CA LEU A 154 0.15 4.96 12.00
C LEU A 154 1.11 5.81 11.16
N GLN A 155 2.13 6.40 11.78
CA GLN A 155 3.18 7.12 11.05
C GLN A 155 3.97 6.18 10.15
N ALA A 156 4.34 4.98 10.64
CA ALA A 156 5.00 3.97 9.82
C ALA A 156 4.16 3.56 8.60
N ALA A 157 2.85 3.34 8.80
CA ALA A 157 1.93 3.01 7.73
C ALA A 157 1.82 4.13 6.68
N ASN A 158 1.82 5.39 7.10
CA ASN A 158 1.83 6.53 6.18
C ASN A 158 3.14 6.60 5.37
N MET A 159 4.29 6.35 6.01
CA MET A 159 5.58 6.28 5.30
C MET A 159 5.60 5.17 4.24
N LEU A 160 5.06 4.00 4.59
CA LEU A 160 4.91 2.88 3.65
C LEU A 160 4.00 3.24 2.47
N GLU A 161 2.86 3.89 2.76
CA GLU A 161 1.91 4.35 1.75
C GLU A 161 2.51 5.38 0.79
N GLU A 162 3.22 6.37 1.30
CA GLU A 162 3.88 7.40 0.50
C GLU A 162 4.93 6.81 -0.44
N SER A 163 5.76 5.90 0.06
CA SER A 163 6.81 5.28 -0.74
C SER A 163 6.27 4.36 -1.84
N MET A 164 5.25 3.55 -1.51
CA MET A 164 4.54 2.76 -2.50
C MET A 164 3.89 3.65 -3.56
N LYS A 165 3.23 4.74 -3.16
CA LYS A 165 2.61 5.69 -4.12
C LYS A 165 3.64 6.28 -5.07
N ALA A 166 4.81 6.66 -4.56
CA ALA A 166 5.89 7.15 -5.40
C ALA A 166 6.33 6.10 -6.44
N THR A 167 6.52 4.85 -6.00
CA THR A 167 6.93 3.74 -6.87
C THR A 167 5.85 3.38 -7.89
N LEU A 168 4.58 3.37 -7.48
CA LEU A 168 3.44 3.15 -8.38
C LEU A 168 3.40 4.22 -9.48
N GLN A 169 3.61 5.49 -9.13
CA GLN A 169 3.64 6.59 -10.10
C GLN A 169 4.81 6.46 -11.08
N GLU A 170 5.98 6.03 -10.61
CA GLU A 170 7.12 5.74 -11.48
C GLU A 170 6.82 4.62 -12.47
N LEU A 171 6.27 3.50 -12.00
CA LEU A 171 5.86 2.38 -12.86
C LEU A 171 4.78 2.78 -13.89
N LEU A 172 3.79 3.58 -13.48
CA LEU A 172 2.76 4.09 -14.39
C LEU A 172 3.36 5.00 -15.46
N LYS A 173 4.32 5.84 -15.09
CA LYS A 173 5.02 6.73 -16.02
C LYS A 173 5.91 5.96 -16.99
N GLU A 174 6.60 4.93 -16.53
CA GLU A 174 7.34 4.01 -17.41
C GLU A 174 6.39 3.35 -18.42
N MET A 175 5.25 2.83 -17.95
CA MET A 175 4.23 2.21 -18.79
C MET A 175 3.66 3.18 -19.81
N GLU A 176 3.34 4.40 -19.39
CA GLU A 176 2.84 5.45 -20.28
C GLU A 176 3.87 5.79 -21.37
N THR A 177 5.14 5.93 -20.99
CA THR A 177 6.24 6.20 -21.93
C THR A 177 6.37 5.08 -22.95
N GLU A 178 6.35 3.82 -22.50
CA GLU A 178 6.46 2.65 -23.39
C GLU A 178 5.25 2.53 -24.33
N LEU A 179 4.04 2.86 -23.88
CA LEU A 179 2.85 2.93 -24.73
C LEU A 179 2.99 4.03 -25.79
N GLN A 180 3.46 5.23 -25.40
CA GLN A 180 3.65 6.36 -26.30
C GLN A 180 4.72 6.07 -27.37
N ASP A 181 5.85 5.49 -26.97
CA ASP A 181 6.95 5.11 -27.88
C ASP A 181 6.49 4.10 -28.95
N ASN A 182 5.49 3.28 -28.62
CA ASN A 182 4.87 2.32 -29.52
C ASN A 182 3.60 2.85 -30.22
N GLN A 183 3.27 4.13 -30.07
CA GLN A 183 2.09 4.78 -30.68
C GLN A 183 0.75 4.14 -30.27
N LEU A 184 0.68 3.67 -29.02
CA LEU A 184 -0.49 3.02 -28.43
C LEU A 184 -1.28 3.97 -27.52
N SER A 185 -2.53 3.61 -27.21
CA SER A 185 -3.38 4.39 -26.31
C SER A 185 -2.87 4.34 -24.86
N THR A 186 -2.83 5.49 -24.19
CA THR A 186 -2.48 5.62 -22.77
C THR A 186 -3.69 5.60 -21.83
N SER A 187 -4.91 5.46 -22.37
CA SER A 187 -6.15 5.48 -21.56
C SER A 187 -6.16 4.46 -20.42
N VAL A 188 -5.48 3.33 -20.61
CA VAL A 188 -5.37 2.26 -19.61
C VAL A 188 -4.53 2.63 -18.38
N VAL A 189 -3.63 3.62 -18.49
CA VAL A 189 -2.77 4.08 -17.39
C VAL A 189 -3.63 4.65 -16.25
N GLN A 190 -4.65 5.45 -16.59
CA GLN A 190 -5.53 6.08 -15.59
C GLN A 190 -6.41 5.06 -14.86
N GLU A 191 -6.92 4.06 -15.58
CA GLU A 191 -7.69 2.97 -14.98
C GLU A 191 -6.82 2.13 -14.03
N THR A 192 -5.58 1.84 -14.44
CA THR A 192 -4.60 1.13 -13.63
C THR A 192 -4.25 1.92 -12.35
N GLU A 193 -4.01 3.22 -12.47
CA GLU A 193 -3.76 4.10 -11.32
C GLU A 193 -4.93 4.06 -10.32
N ALA A 194 -6.16 4.26 -10.82
CA ALA A 194 -7.35 4.27 -9.98
C ALA A 194 -7.55 2.94 -9.24
N PHE A 195 -7.33 1.82 -9.94
CA PHE A 195 -7.40 0.48 -9.35
C PHE A 195 -6.43 0.33 -8.17
N TYR A 196 -5.13 0.58 -8.40
CA TYR A 196 -4.12 0.40 -7.35
C TYR A 196 -4.29 1.41 -6.19
N MET A 197 -4.61 2.68 -6.48
CA MET A 197 -4.88 3.66 -5.42
C MET A 197 -6.08 3.29 -4.55
N ASN A 198 -7.11 2.68 -5.13
CA ASN A 198 -8.26 2.22 -4.36
C ASN A 198 -7.91 1.01 -3.48
N MET A 199 -7.20 0.02 -4.04
CA MET A 199 -6.70 -1.14 -3.31
C MET A 199 -5.84 -0.73 -2.11
N ILE A 200 -4.95 0.25 -2.27
CA ILE A 200 -4.11 0.81 -1.21
C ILE A 200 -4.95 1.34 -0.05
N ARG A 201 -5.97 2.13 -0.38
CA ARG A 201 -6.88 2.73 0.62
C ARG A 201 -7.65 1.67 1.38
N GLU A 202 -8.15 0.65 0.68
CA GLU A 202 -8.90 -0.46 1.27
C GLU A 202 -8.03 -1.28 2.24
N ARG A 203 -6.82 -1.65 1.81
CA ARG A 203 -5.86 -2.40 2.65
C ARG A 203 -5.50 -1.63 3.92
N LYS A 204 -5.23 -0.32 3.81
CA LYS A 204 -4.98 0.55 4.98
C LYS A 204 -6.15 0.52 5.97
N SER A 205 -7.38 0.65 5.46
CA SER A 205 -8.60 0.61 6.28
C SER A 205 -8.72 -0.72 7.04
N ILE A 206 -8.50 -1.85 6.36
CA ILE A 206 -8.54 -3.19 6.96
C ILE A 206 -7.51 -3.33 8.09
N LEU A 207 -6.27 -2.89 7.86
CA LEU A 207 -5.20 -2.97 8.86
C LEU A 207 -5.48 -2.09 10.08
N MET A 208 -5.97 -0.86 9.86
CA MET A 208 -6.33 0.04 10.95
C MET A 208 -7.45 -0.56 11.80
N LYS A 209 -8.49 -1.10 11.15
CA LYS A 209 -9.59 -1.77 11.85
C LYS A 209 -9.12 -2.96 12.69
N ARG A 210 -8.24 -3.80 12.14
CA ARG A 210 -7.64 -4.93 12.89
C ARG A 210 -6.84 -4.47 14.09
N LEU A 211 -6.08 -3.38 13.95
CA LEU A 211 -5.32 -2.80 15.05
C LEU A 211 -6.26 -2.27 16.15
N GLU A 212 -7.32 -1.56 15.77
CA GLU A 212 -8.35 -1.08 16.71
C GLU A 212 -9.06 -2.22 17.45
N GLU A 213 -9.34 -3.35 16.79
CA GLU A 213 -9.96 -4.53 17.39
C GLU A 213 -9.01 -5.30 18.33
N ALA A 214 -7.70 -5.24 18.07
CA ALA A 214 -6.69 -6.00 18.82
C ALA A 214 -6.20 -5.29 20.10
N LEU A 215 -6.33 -3.97 20.19
CA LEU A 215 -5.84 -3.13 21.29
C LEU A 215 -6.89 -2.97 22.41
#